data_AF-A0A379V365-F1
#
_entry.id   AF-A0A379V365-F1
#
_cell.length_a   1.000
_cell.length_b   1.000
_cell.length_c   1.000
_cell.angle_alpha   90.00
_cell.angle_beta   90.00
_cell.angle_gamma   90.00
#
_symmetry.space_group_name_H-M   'P 1'
#
loop_
_entity.id
_entity.type
_entity.pdbx_description
1 polymer ?
#
loop_
_entity_poly.entity_id
_entity_poly.type
_entity_poly.pdbx_seq_one_letter_code
_entity_poly.pdbx_strand_id
1 'polypeptide(L)'
;MVLALHFYEQSSAGKTTTANVASSLYGNPDVLRLTWYGTALGLANEAAAHNDALMPLDEIGQGADPVEVWKSAYALFNGTGKLQGAKEGGNRELKRWRTVAVSTGEVDMETFVAGAGRKAKAGQLVRLLNIPMSRAVVFHGYKNGKQHADALRMRIRTTMGAAGREWIRWLAEHRGRRRCSRQDSGRTMAQSCPVRLWRTGPPCGFPLCCS
;
A
#
# COMPACT_ATOMS: atom_id res chain seq x y z
N MET A 1 -14.00 -1.72 -2.21
CA MET A 1 -13.71 -0.32 -1.83
C MET A 1 -12.23 -0.22 -1.54
N VAL A 2 -11.52 0.65 -2.24
CA VAL A 2 -10.10 0.95 -2.02
C VAL A 2 -10.02 2.26 -1.23
N LEU A 3 -9.14 2.31 -0.22
CA LEU A 3 -8.82 3.52 0.53
C LEU A 3 -7.38 3.91 0.21
N ALA A 4 -7.13 5.19 0.00
CA ALA A 4 -5.77 5.69 -0.22
C ALA A 4 -5.45 6.84 0.74
N LEU A 5 -4.27 6.77 1.34
CA LEU A 5 -3.70 7.81 2.18
C LEU A 5 -2.53 8.41 1.42
N HIS A 6 -2.50 9.73 1.23
CA HIS A 6 -1.38 10.41 0.58
C HIS A 6 -0.75 11.40 1.54
N PHE A 7 0.48 11.07 1.96
CA PHE A 7 1.28 11.91 2.83
C PHE A 7 2.09 12.88 1.98
N TYR A 8 1.87 14.18 2.18
CA TYR A 8 2.59 15.21 1.41
C TYR A 8 3.22 16.28 2.31
N GLU A 9 4.39 16.76 1.89
CA GLU A 9 5.15 17.87 2.48
C GLU A 9 6.42 18.10 1.64
N GLN A 10 6.84 19.35 1.38
CA GLN A 10 8.09 19.62 0.65
C GLN A 10 9.33 19.29 1.49
N SER A 11 9.24 19.50 2.80
CA SER A 11 10.31 19.15 3.74
C SER A 11 10.44 17.62 3.94
N SER A 12 11.63 17.18 4.36
CA SER A 12 11.83 15.83 4.90
C SER A 12 11.12 15.68 6.26
N ALA A 13 9.81 15.43 6.22
CA ALA A 13 8.94 15.30 7.39
C ALA A 13 8.74 13.83 7.84
N GLY A 14 9.47 12.88 7.24
CA GLY A 14 9.36 11.46 7.59
C GLY A 14 8.32 10.67 6.79
N LYS A 15 7.83 11.20 5.66
CA LYS A 15 6.85 10.54 4.77
C LYS A 15 7.23 9.08 4.45
N THR A 16 8.42 8.88 3.88
CA THR A 16 8.94 7.55 3.53
C THR A 16 9.17 6.68 4.77
N THR A 17 9.57 7.27 5.91
CA THR A 17 9.72 6.52 7.16
C THR A 17 8.38 5.98 7.64
N THR A 18 7.32 6.80 7.62
CA THR A 18 5.96 6.37 7.96
C THR A 18 5.46 5.28 7.02
N ALA A 19 5.66 5.43 5.70
CA ALA A 19 5.30 4.40 4.72
C ALA A 19 6.06 3.08 4.95
N ASN A 20 7.33 3.14 5.34
CA ASN A 20 8.13 1.98 5.66
C ASN A 20 7.66 1.27 6.95
N VAL A 21 7.30 2.03 7.99
CA VAL A 21 6.72 1.48 9.22
C VAL A 21 5.39 0.77 8.93
N ALA A 22 4.53 1.35 8.09
CA ALA A 22 3.29 0.69 7.68
C ALA A 22 3.56 -0.60 6.90
N SER A 23 4.53 -0.57 5.98
CA SER A 23 4.89 -1.72 5.15
C SER A 23 5.55 -2.85 5.95
N SER A 24 6.29 -2.51 7.01
CA SER A 24 6.96 -3.50 7.86
C SER A 24 5.99 -4.41 8.59
N LEU A 25 4.70 -4.06 8.68
CA LEU A 25 3.67 -4.96 9.19
C LEU A 25 3.55 -6.22 8.34
N TYR A 26 3.72 -6.11 7.02
CA TYR A 26 3.50 -7.20 6.07
C TYR A 26 4.80 -7.87 5.60
N GLY A 27 5.91 -7.12 5.52
CA GLY A 27 7.19 -7.68 5.08
C GLY A 27 8.26 -6.62 4.88
N ASN A 28 9.26 -6.90 4.06
CA ASN A 28 10.37 -5.98 3.81
C ASN A 28 9.91 -4.74 3.02
N PRO A 29 9.93 -3.53 3.59
CA PRO A 29 9.49 -2.34 2.89
C PRO A 29 10.26 -2.06 1.60
N ASP A 30 11.56 -2.38 1.53
CA ASP A 30 12.36 -2.13 0.33
C ASP A 30 11.95 -3.04 -0.84
N VAL A 31 11.40 -4.22 -0.54
CA VAL A 31 10.87 -5.15 -1.55
C VAL A 31 9.41 -4.83 -1.89
N LEU A 32 8.65 -4.34 -0.92
CA LEU A 32 7.23 -4.01 -1.08
C LEU A 32 7.01 -2.63 -1.71
N ARG A 33 7.99 -1.73 -1.64
CA ARG A 33 7.89 -0.36 -2.15
C ARG A 33 7.71 -0.37 -3.66
N LEU A 34 6.62 0.24 -4.10
CA LEU A 34 6.34 0.52 -5.49
C LEU A 34 6.54 2.00 -5.74
N THR A 35 6.69 2.38 -7.00
CA THR A 35 6.74 3.78 -7.42
C THR A 35 5.53 4.09 -8.30
N TRP A 36 5.21 5.37 -8.43
CA TRP A 36 4.21 5.83 -9.41
C TRP A 36 4.73 5.76 -10.85
N TYR A 37 6.03 5.50 -11.03
CA TYR A 37 6.66 5.28 -12.34
C TYR A 37 6.30 3.90 -12.89
N GLY A 38 5.13 3.82 -13.53
CA GLY A 38 4.64 2.59 -14.15
C GLY A 38 3.37 2.83 -14.97
N THR A 39 3.02 1.86 -15.79
CA THR A 39 1.76 1.92 -16.53
C THR A 39 0.58 1.65 -15.60
N ALA A 40 -0.60 2.21 -15.92
CA ALA A 40 -1.83 1.93 -15.16
C ALA A 40 -2.15 0.42 -15.08
N LEU A 41 -1.77 -0.36 -16.08
CA LEU A 41 -1.91 -1.81 -16.08
C LEU A 41 -0.93 -2.49 -15.10
N GLY A 42 0.32 -2.02 -15.06
CA GLY A 42 1.32 -2.49 -14.10
C GLY A 42 0.85 -2.26 -12.66
N LEU A 43 0.44 -1.03 -12.35
CA LEU A 43 -0.07 -0.68 -11.02
C LEU A 43 -1.35 -1.44 -10.65
N ALA A 44 -2.24 -1.70 -11.61
CA ALA A 44 -3.41 -2.56 -11.40
C ALA A 44 -3.05 -4.02 -11.08
N ASN A 45 -2.00 -4.55 -11.70
CA ASN A 45 -1.51 -5.90 -11.39
C ASN A 45 -0.93 -5.97 -9.98
N GLU A 46 -0.14 -4.97 -9.59
CA GLU A 46 0.37 -4.86 -8.23
C GLU A 46 -0.78 -4.69 -7.22
N ALA A 47 -1.77 -3.87 -7.50
CA ALA A 47 -2.94 -3.72 -6.64
C ALA A 47 -3.71 -5.04 -6.44
N ALA A 48 -3.82 -5.86 -7.49
CA ALA A 48 -4.39 -7.20 -7.40
C ALA A 48 -3.51 -8.15 -6.58
N ALA A 49 -2.19 -8.03 -6.64
CA ALA A 49 -1.26 -8.79 -5.80
C ALA A 49 -1.33 -8.36 -4.32
N HIS A 50 -1.59 -7.07 -4.06
CA HIS A 50 -1.78 -6.46 -2.75
C HIS A 50 -3.25 -6.48 -2.28
N ASN A 51 -4.07 -7.36 -2.84
CA ASN A 51 -5.46 -7.48 -2.42
C ASN A 51 -5.55 -7.87 -0.94
N ASP A 52 -6.33 -7.12 -0.19
CA ASP A 52 -6.45 -7.15 1.27
C ASP A 52 -5.16 -6.86 2.06
N ALA A 53 -4.15 -6.28 1.41
CA ALA A 53 -2.90 -5.84 2.02
C ALA A 53 -2.64 -4.35 1.76
N LEU A 54 -1.59 -3.82 2.39
CA LEU A 54 -1.08 -2.48 2.13
C LEU A 54 -0.31 -2.43 0.82
N MET A 55 -0.56 -1.43 -0.02
CA MET A 55 0.21 -1.13 -1.23
C MET A 55 0.96 0.21 -1.05
N PRO A 56 2.27 0.19 -0.72
CA PRO A 56 3.06 1.40 -0.59
C PRO A 56 3.51 1.92 -1.96
N LEU A 57 3.23 3.19 -2.24
CA LEU A 57 3.56 3.89 -3.48
C LEU A 57 4.38 5.13 -3.14
N ASP A 58 5.68 5.10 -3.41
CA ASP A 58 6.57 6.20 -3.08
C ASP A 58 6.61 7.23 -4.22
N GLU A 59 6.64 8.50 -3.80
CA GLU A 59 6.98 9.71 -4.55
C GLU A 59 6.23 9.87 -5.88
N ILE A 60 5.08 10.56 -5.85
CA ILE A 60 4.31 10.89 -7.06
C ILE A 60 5.10 11.70 -8.09
N GLY A 61 6.10 12.48 -7.66
CA GLY A 61 6.89 13.35 -8.53
C GLY A 61 8.05 12.67 -9.27
N GLN A 62 8.31 11.39 -8.99
CA GLN A 62 9.52 10.73 -9.50
C GLN A 62 9.37 10.30 -10.98
N GLY A 63 9.71 11.21 -11.90
CA GLY A 63 9.91 10.91 -13.33
C GLY A 63 8.68 10.42 -14.10
N ALA A 64 7.49 10.51 -13.49
CA ALA A 64 6.24 10.09 -14.09
C ALA A 64 5.49 11.30 -14.67
N ASP A 65 4.90 11.12 -15.85
CA ASP A 65 3.96 12.11 -16.42
C ASP A 65 2.78 12.27 -15.45
N PRO A 66 2.50 13.47 -14.92
CA PRO A 66 1.39 13.70 -13.99
C PRO A 66 0.03 13.23 -14.53
N VAL A 67 -0.15 13.22 -15.85
CA VAL A 67 -1.36 12.69 -16.49
C VAL A 67 -1.45 11.17 -16.36
N GLU A 68 -0.34 10.46 -16.49
CA GLU A 68 -0.30 9.00 -16.34
C GLU A 68 -0.40 8.57 -14.87
N VAL A 69 0.22 9.33 -13.95
CA VAL A 69 0.02 9.16 -12.50
C VAL A 69 -1.45 9.31 -12.16
N TRP A 70 -2.10 10.36 -12.67
CA TRP A 70 -3.53 10.61 -12.46
C TRP A 70 -4.41 9.46 -12.95
N LYS A 71 -4.21 9.00 -14.19
CA LYS A 71 -4.96 7.88 -14.76
C LYS A 71 -4.76 6.60 -13.94
N SER A 72 -3.54 6.36 -13.48
CA SER A 72 -3.20 5.19 -12.69
C SER A 72 -3.82 5.24 -11.29
N ALA A 73 -3.76 6.38 -10.62
CA ALA A 73 -4.41 6.62 -9.33
C ALA A 73 -5.92 6.40 -9.44
N TYR A 74 -6.54 6.91 -10.50
CA TYR A 74 -7.97 6.71 -10.75
C TYR A 74 -8.33 5.23 -10.91
N ALA A 75 -7.58 4.49 -11.76
CA ALA A 75 -7.80 3.07 -11.92
C ALA A 75 -7.62 2.31 -10.60
N LEU A 76 -6.54 2.62 -9.88
CA LEU A 76 -6.20 2.04 -8.58
C LEU A 76 -7.33 2.20 -7.56
N PHE A 77 -7.86 3.43 -7.40
CA PHE A 77 -8.90 3.73 -6.40
C PHE A 77 -10.30 3.24 -6.78
N ASN A 78 -10.51 2.91 -8.07
CA ASN A 78 -11.72 2.25 -8.51
C ASN A 78 -11.79 0.77 -8.10
N GLY A 79 -10.65 0.12 -7.87
CA GLY A 79 -10.62 -1.28 -7.47
C GLY A 79 -10.83 -2.27 -8.61
N THR A 80 -10.73 -1.82 -9.86
CA THR A 80 -11.01 -2.64 -11.06
C THR A 80 -10.06 -2.29 -12.19
N GLY A 81 -9.55 -3.31 -12.87
CA GLY A 81 -8.74 -3.16 -14.07
C GLY A 81 -9.55 -2.65 -15.25
N LYS A 82 -8.87 -2.31 -16.35
CA LYS A 82 -9.54 -2.11 -17.64
C LYS A 82 -9.93 -3.46 -18.24
N LEU A 83 -11.11 -3.50 -18.86
CA LEU A 83 -11.52 -4.64 -19.69
C LEU A 83 -10.54 -4.77 -20.87
N GLN A 84 -10.10 -5.98 -21.17
CA GLN A 84 -9.19 -6.26 -22.27
C GLN A 84 -9.72 -7.44 -23.09
N GLY A 85 -9.62 -7.35 -24.41
CA GLY A 85 -9.96 -8.47 -25.29
C GLY A 85 -9.04 -9.67 -25.07
N ALA A 86 -9.57 -10.88 -25.19
CA ALA A 86 -8.81 -12.11 -25.18
C ALA A 86 -8.38 -12.48 -26.62
N LYS A 87 -7.24 -13.18 -26.75
CA LYS A 87 -6.72 -13.61 -28.06
C LYS A 87 -7.67 -14.57 -28.79
N GLU A 88 -8.42 -15.36 -28.04
CA GLU A 88 -9.33 -16.40 -28.58
C GLU A 88 -10.78 -15.91 -28.72
N GLY A 89 -10.99 -14.59 -28.64
CA GLY A 89 -12.33 -13.99 -28.64
C GLY A 89 -12.88 -13.77 -27.22
N GLY A 90 -13.82 -12.83 -27.10
CA GLY A 90 -14.35 -12.38 -25.81
C GLY A 90 -13.37 -11.49 -25.03
N ASN A 91 -13.60 -11.37 -23.72
CA ASN A 91 -12.80 -10.52 -22.82
C ASN A 91 -11.98 -11.38 -21.84
N ARG A 92 -10.78 -10.91 -21.49
CA ARG A 92 -10.00 -11.43 -20.37
C ARG A 92 -10.76 -11.23 -19.06
N GLU A 93 -10.43 -12.06 -18.06
CA GLU A 93 -10.95 -11.90 -16.71
C GLU A 93 -10.65 -10.49 -16.17
N LEU A 94 -11.71 -9.80 -15.76
CA LEU A 94 -11.59 -8.47 -15.19
C LEU A 94 -10.99 -8.55 -13.79
N LYS A 95 -9.75 -8.10 -13.63
CA LYS A 95 -9.11 -8.02 -12.33
C LYS A 95 -9.85 -7.03 -11.43
N ARG A 96 -10.14 -7.46 -10.21
CA ARG A 96 -10.73 -6.65 -9.14
C ARG A 96 -9.84 -6.72 -7.90
N TRP A 97 -9.77 -5.64 -7.15
CA TRP A 97 -8.98 -5.57 -5.92
C TRP A 97 -9.64 -4.68 -4.86
N ARG A 98 -9.22 -4.92 -3.62
CA ARG A 98 -9.46 -4.10 -2.45
C ARG A 98 -8.12 -3.97 -1.74
N THR A 99 -7.59 -2.76 -1.63
CA THR A 99 -6.30 -2.53 -0.97
C THR A 99 -6.36 -1.23 -0.19
N VAL A 100 -5.39 -1.03 0.70
CA VAL A 100 -5.09 0.27 1.30
C VAL A 100 -3.80 0.76 0.65
N ALA A 101 -3.88 1.84 -0.12
CA ALA A 101 -2.70 2.45 -0.71
C ALA A 101 -2.12 3.51 0.24
N VAL A 102 -0.81 3.49 0.45
CA VAL A 102 -0.10 4.60 1.12
C VAL A 102 0.83 5.23 0.10
N SER A 103 0.53 6.48 -0.23
CA SER A 103 1.24 7.29 -1.20
C SER A 103 2.05 8.39 -0.51
N THR A 104 3.17 8.79 -1.09
CA THR A 104 3.98 9.93 -0.63
C THR A 104 4.22 10.93 -1.76
N GLY A 105 4.43 12.20 -1.41
CA GLY A 105 4.76 13.26 -2.37
C GLY A 105 5.20 14.56 -1.71
N GLU A 106 5.61 15.53 -2.53
CA GLU A 106 5.93 16.88 -2.05
C GLU A 106 4.68 17.77 -1.88
N VAL A 107 3.73 17.62 -2.80
CA VAL A 107 2.45 18.35 -2.81
C VAL A 107 1.30 17.34 -2.84
N ASP A 108 0.08 17.79 -2.52
CA ASP A 108 -1.09 16.94 -2.67
C ASP A 108 -1.35 16.57 -4.15
N MET A 109 -2.11 15.50 -4.36
CA MET A 109 -2.37 14.97 -5.70
C MET A 109 -3.08 15.96 -6.64
N GLU A 110 -3.97 16.82 -6.12
CA GLU A 110 -4.67 17.80 -6.94
C GLU A 110 -3.71 18.86 -7.44
N THR A 111 -2.88 19.41 -6.54
CA THR A 111 -1.82 20.36 -6.85
C THR A 111 -0.80 19.77 -7.83
N PHE A 112 -0.41 18.51 -7.64
CA PHE A 112 0.52 17.81 -8.54
C PHE A 112 0.00 17.76 -9.98
N VAL A 113 -1.28 17.37 -10.16
CA VAL A 113 -1.91 17.29 -11.49
C VAL A 113 -2.17 18.68 -12.07
N ALA A 114 -2.52 19.65 -11.23
CA ALA A 114 -2.69 21.05 -11.62
C ALA A 114 -1.39 21.66 -12.18
N GLY A 115 -0.24 21.30 -11.61
CA GLY A 115 1.08 21.71 -12.11
C GLY A 115 1.35 21.31 -13.56
N ALA A 116 0.67 20.27 -14.07
CA ALA A 116 0.74 19.84 -15.47
C ALA A 116 -0.33 20.48 -16.38
N GLY A 117 -1.01 21.54 -15.92
CA GLY A 117 -2.04 22.24 -16.68
C GLY A 117 -3.36 21.48 -16.80
N ARG A 118 -3.62 20.50 -15.92
CA ARG A 118 -4.86 19.72 -15.90
C ARG A 118 -5.70 20.06 -14.67
N LYS A 119 -7.02 20.09 -14.82
CA LYS A 119 -7.93 20.19 -13.68
C LYS A 119 -8.41 18.80 -13.28
N ALA A 120 -8.16 18.41 -12.03
CA ALA A 120 -8.83 17.28 -11.42
C ALA A 120 -10.35 17.53 -11.45
N LYS A 121 -11.16 16.55 -11.88
CA LYS A 121 -12.62 16.67 -11.80
C LYS A 121 -13.05 16.38 -10.35
N ALA A 122 -13.91 17.23 -9.81
CA ALA A 122 -14.53 17.02 -8.50
C ALA A 122 -15.18 15.62 -8.43
N GLY A 123 -14.98 14.91 -7.32
CA GLY A 123 -15.50 13.56 -7.11
C GLY A 123 -14.54 12.41 -7.45
N GLN A 124 -13.49 12.65 -8.23
CA GLN A 124 -12.52 11.59 -8.60
C GLN A 124 -11.58 11.19 -7.45
N LEU A 125 -11.45 12.05 -6.43
CA LEU A 125 -10.53 11.87 -5.30
C LEU A 125 -11.23 11.61 -3.96
N VAL A 126 -12.53 11.32 -3.95
CA VAL A 126 -13.29 11.06 -2.71
C VAL A 126 -12.72 9.88 -1.89
N ARG A 127 -11.85 9.07 -2.50
CA ARG A 127 -11.20 7.91 -1.88
C ARG A 127 -9.70 8.12 -1.57
N LEU A 128 -9.19 9.32 -1.83
CA LEU A 128 -7.82 9.73 -1.52
C LEU A 128 -7.84 10.76 -0.39
N LEU A 129 -7.34 10.36 0.78
CA LEU A 129 -7.15 11.28 1.89
C LEU A 129 -5.77 11.92 1.78
N ASN A 130 -5.73 13.19 1.38
CA ASN A 130 -4.51 14.00 1.41
C ASN A 130 -4.24 14.42 2.85
N ILE A 131 -3.09 14.00 3.40
CA ILE A 131 -2.68 14.25 4.78
C ILE A 131 -1.38 15.06 4.75
N PRO A 132 -1.42 16.36 5.12
CA PRO A 132 -0.21 17.15 5.27
C PRO A 132 0.62 16.60 6.43
N MET A 133 1.91 16.39 6.19
CA MET A 133 2.84 15.89 7.20
C MET A 133 3.60 17.05 7.84
N SER A 134 3.67 17.08 9.16
CA SER A 134 4.57 17.97 9.89
C SER A 134 5.81 17.23 10.38
N ARG A 135 6.89 17.96 10.66
CA ARG A 135 8.09 17.37 11.24
C ARG A 135 7.77 16.78 12.61
N ALA A 136 8.30 15.59 12.87
CA ALA A 136 8.18 14.97 14.19
C ALA A 136 8.81 15.86 15.27
N VAL A 137 8.09 16.04 16.38
CA VAL A 137 8.55 16.78 17.57
C VAL A 137 8.85 15.85 18.75
N VAL A 138 8.37 14.60 18.70
CA VAL A 138 8.63 13.57 19.70
C VAL A 138 9.54 12.50 19.11
N PHE A 139 10.64 12.20 19.81
CA PHE A 139 11.70 11.31 19.32
C PHE A 139 11.95 10.08 20.20
N HIS A 140 11.11 9.79 21.19
CA HIS A 140 11.16 8.56 22.01
C HIS A 140 12.58 8.17 22.51
N GLY A 141 13.34 9.15 23.03
CA GLY A 141 14.68 8.93 23.57
C GLY A 141 15.83 9.18 22.60
N TYR A 142 15.56 9.51 21.33
CA TYR A 142 16.56 9.94 20.36
C TYR A 142 16.77 11.46 20.38
N LYS A 143 17.99 11.91 20.02
CA LYS A 143 18.36 13.34 20.09
C LYS A 143 17.65 14.22 19.06
N ASN A 144 17.27 13.64 17.92
CA ASN A 144 16.62 14.36 16.83
C ASN A 144 15.84 13.40 15.91
N GLY A 145 15.04 13.97 15.00
CA GLY A 145 14.21 13.21 14.07
C GLY A 145 15.00 12.29 13.14
N LYS A 146 16.22 12.67 12.73
CA LYS A 146 17.08 11.82 11.90
C LYS A 146 17.47 10.54 12.65
N GLN A 147 17.95 10.67 13.89
CA GLN A 147 18.32 9.52 14.72
C GLN A 147 17.11 8.62 15.00
N HIS A 148 15.94 9.22 15.26
CA HIS A 148 14.70 8.47 15.46
C HIS A 148 14.31 7.68 14.19
N ALA A 149 14.32 8.32 13.02
CA ALA A 149 14.02 7.67 11.75
C ALA A 149 15.04 6.57 11.40
N ASP A 150 16.33 6.82 11.62
CA ASP A 150 17.39 5.84 11.38
C ASP A 150 17.25 4.62 12.30
N ALA A 151 16.89 4.83 13.57
CA ALA A 151 16.60 3.75 14.50
C ALA A 151 15.39 2.90 14.07
N LEU A 152 14.30 3.54 13.63
CA LEU A 152 13.14 2.83 13.08
C LEU A 152 13.55 1.99 11.86
N ARG A 153 14.30 2.55 10.92
CA ARG A 153 14.81 1.82 9.75
C ARG A 153 15.66 0.60 10.14
N MET A 154 16.55 0.75 11.12
CA MET A 154 17.36 -0.37 11.61
C MET A 154 16.50 -1.48 12.23
N ARG A 155 15.52 -1.12 13.07
CA ARG A 155 14.60 -2.10 13.69
C ARG A 155 13.76 -2.83 12.64
N ILE A 156 13.23 -2.11 11.66
CA ILE A 156 12.43 -2.68 10.57
C ILE A 156 13.24 -3.71 9.77
N ARG A 157 14.52 -3.46 9.50
CA ARG A 157 15.38 -4.40 8.76
C ARG A 157 15.53 -5.75 9.45
N THR A 158 15.46 -5.79 10.78
CA THR A 158 15.60 -7.04 11.56
C THR A 158 14.25 -7.62 11.98
N THR A 159 13.18 -6.83 11.97
CA THR A 159 11.87 -7.23 12.49
C THR A 159 10.76 -6.68 11.59
N MET A 160 10.25 -7.54 10.71
CA MET A 160 9.24 -7.22 9.71
C MET A 160 8.34 -8.42 9.44
N GLY A 161 7.09 -8.18 9.03
CA GLY A 161 6.10 -9.19 8.70
C GLY A 161 5.46 -9.90 9.90
N ALA A 162 6.00 -9.73 11.11
CA ALA A 162 5.51 -10.41 12.32
C ALA A 162 4.03 -10.04 12.60
N ALA A 163 3.73 -8.75 12.72
CA ALA A 163 2.37 -8.27 13.03
C ALA A 163 1.33 -8.73 11.99
N GLY A 164 1.66 -8.65 10.69
CA GLY A 164 0.76 -9.10 9.62
C GLY A 164 0.49 -10.61 9.64
N ARG A 165 1.52 -11.42 9.94
CA ARG A 165 1.37 -12.88 10.08
C ARG A 165 0.48 -13.24 11.26
N GLU A 166 0.71 -12.61 12.42
CA GLU A 166 -0.12 -12.82 13.61
C GLU A 166 -1.57 -12.39 13.37
N TRP A 167 -1.77 -11.25 12.71
CA TRP A 167 -3.11 -10.79 12.33
C TRP A 167 -3.83 -11.80 11.43
N ILE A 168 -3.16 -12.32 10.40
CA ILE A 168 -3.74 -13.33 9.50
C ILE A 168 -4.05 -14.63 10.26
N ARG A 169 -3.17 -15.07 11.14
CA ARG A 169 -3.39 -16.25 12.00
C ARG A 169 -4.65 -16.06 12.83
N TRP A 170 -4.73 -14.95 13.57
CA TRP A 170 -5.89 -14.62 14.39
C TRP A 170 -7.18 -14.57 13.57
N LEU A 171 -7.14 -13.93 12.39
CA LEU A 171 -8.27 -13.89 11.47
C LEU A 171 -8.70 -15.28 11.00
N ALA A 172 -7.76 -16.18 10.72
CA ALA A 172 -8.04 -17.53 10.25
C ALA A 172 -8.72 -18.38 11.34
N GLU A 173 -8.36 -18.17 12.60
CA GLU A 173 -8.95 -18.84 13.77
C GLU A 173 -10.34 -18.27 14.13
N HIS A 174 -10.58 -16.98 13.90
CA HIS A 174 -11.81 -16.28 14.32
C HIS A 174 -12.83 -16.07 13.18
N ARG A 175 -12.95 -17.02 12.25
CA ARG A 175 -13.85 -16.91 11.07
C ARG A 175 -15.33 -16.81 11.44
N GLY A 176 -15.76 -17.45 12.53
CA GLY A 176 -17.17 -17.50 12.96
C GLY A 176 -17.73 -16.17 13.48
N ARG A 177 -16.89 -15.31 14.05
CA ARG A 177 -17.29 -14.03 14.66
C ARG A 177 -17.62 -12.91 13.66
N ARG A 178 -17.51 -13.19 12.35
CA ARG A 178 -17.59 -12.19 11.27
C ARG A 178 -18.87 -12.20 10.44
N ARG A 179 -19.79 -13.15 10.68
CA ARG A 179 -21.09 -13.20 9.97
C ARG A 179 -22.12 -12.29 10.62
N CYS A 180 -21.99 -10.98 10.37
CA CYS A 180 -23.13 -10.05 10.48
C CYS A 180 -23.12 -8.92 9.41
N SER A 181 -22.22 -8.91 8.42
CA SER A 181 -22.19 -7.80 7.44
C SER A 181 -21.71 -8.10 6.01
N ARG A 182 -21.55 -9.35 5.58
CA ARG A 182 -21.12 -9.65 4.21
C ARG A 182 -21.88 -10.83 3.59
N GLN A 183 -22.96 -10.52 2.88
CA GLN A 183 -23.37 -11.29 1.71
C GLN A 183 -22.48 -10.87 0.52
N ASP A 184 -22.04 -11.87 -0.26
CA ASP A 184 -21.35 -11.81 -1.54
C ASP A 184 -19.96 -11.15 -1.65
N SER A 185 -18.93 -12.00 -1.57
CA SER A 185 -17.97 -12.25 -2.67
C SER A 185 -16.94 -13.29 -2.22
N GLY A 186 -17.12 -14.53 -2.68
CA GLY A 186 -16.23 -15.64 -2.36
C GLY A 186 -14.88 -15.52 -3.08
N ARG A 187 -13.81 -15.32 -2.30
CA ARG A 187 -12.54 -16.06 -2.37
C ARG A 187 -11.63 -15.60 -1.24
N THR A 188 -11.13 -16.58 -0.50
CA THR A 188 -10.40 -16.47 0.76
C THR A 188 -8.97 -15.97 0.57
N MET A 189 -8.54 -15.05 1.46
CA MET A 189 -7.19 -14.48 1.66
C MET A 189 -5.99 -15.43 1.46
N ALA A 190 -6.17 -16.74 1.56
CA ALA A 190 -5.10 -17.73 1.53
C ALA A 190 -4.74 -18.24 0.12
N GLN A 191 -5.60 -18.06 -0.89
CA GLN A 191 -5.44 -18.74 -2.19
C GLN A 191 -4.98 -17.84 -3.34
N SER A 192 -4.93 -16.52 -3.17
CA SER A 192 -4.56 -15.58 -4.24
C SER A 192 -3.34 -14.70 -3.93
N CYS A 193 -2.65 -14.91 -2.81
CA CYS A 193 -1.47 -14.12 -2.50
C CYS A 193 -0.28 -14.67 -3.29
N PRO A 194 0.31 -13.90 -4.25
CA PRO A 194 1.54 -14.32 -4.88
C PRO A 194 2.61 -14.48 -3.80
N VAL A 195 3.30 -15.61 -3.88
CA VAL A 195 4.28 -16.19 -2.96
C VAL A 195 5.41 -15.22 -2.49
N ARG A 196 5.48 -14.02 -3.06
CA ARG A 196 6.51 -13.00 -2.83
C ARG A 196 6.35 -12.23 -1.51
N LEU A 197 5.14 -12.05 -0.99
CA LEU A 197 4.91 -11.27 0.25
C LEU A 197 5.41 -11.95 1.54
N TRP A 198 5.52 -13.28 1.55
CA TRP A 198 5.68 -14.05 2.80
C TRP A 198 6.94 -14.93 2.89
N ARG A 199 7.77 -14.98 1.84
CA ARG A 199 8.94 -15.90 1.80
C ARG A 199 10.26 -15.34 2.38
N THR A 200 10.34 -14.08 2.78
CA THR A 200 11.58 -13.48 3.27
C THR A 200 11.58 -13.33 4.80
N GLY A 201 11.78 -14.44 5.51
CA GLY A 201 12.08 -14.43 6.94
C GLY A 201 12.68 -15.78 7.36
N PRO A 202 13.66 -15.81 8.27
CA PRO A 202 14.24 -17.08 8.73
C PRO A 202 13.17 -17.96 9.37
N PRO A 203 13.31 -19.30 9.32
CA PRO A 203 12.43 -20.19 10.07
C PRO A 203 12.67 -19.92 11.56
N CYS A 204 11.77 -19.16 12.19
CA CYS A 204 11.79 -19.01 13.64
C CYS A 204 11.34 -20.35 14.25
N GLY A 205 12.31 -21.22 14.52
CA GLY A 205 12.15 -22.30 15.49
C GLY A 205 12.16 -21.70 16.89
N PHE A 206 11.03 -21.77 17.58
CA PHE A 206 11.01 -21.69 19.04
C PHE A 206 10.07 -22.78 19.58
N PRO A 207 10.53 -23.59 20.56
CA PRO A 207 9.76 -24.69 21.10
C PRO A 207 8.71 -24.15 22.07
N LEU A 208 7.45 -24.54 21.88
CA LEU A 208 6.41 -24.37 22.87
C LEU A 208 6.65 -25.39 24.00
N CYS A 209 7.12 -24.92 25.14
CA CYS A 209 6.92 -25.60 26.41
C CYS A 209 5.42 -25.55 26.73
N CYS A 210 4.77 -26.71 26.66
CA CYS A 210 3.54 -26.98 27.41
C CYS A 210 3.93 -27.23 28.88
N SER A 211 3.38 -26.46 29.81
CA SER A 211 3.04 -26.84 31.19
C SER A 211 2.09 -25.77 31.75
#